data_AF-A0A926YKT2-F1
#
_entry.id   AF-A0A926YKT2-F1
#
_cell.length_a   1.000
_cell.length_b   1.000
_cell.length_c   1.000
_cell.angle_alpha   90.00
_cell.angle_beta   90.00
_cell.angle_gamma   90.00
#
_symmetry.space_group_name_H-M   'P 1'
#
loop_
_entity.id
_entity.type
_entity.pdbx_description
1 polymer ?
#
loop_
_entity_poly.entity_id
_entity_poly.type
_entity_poly.pdbx_seq_one_letter_code
_entity_poly.pdbx_strand_id
1 'polypeptide(L)'
;MNTPRLEAFCRSVGQAWYSPNDQVNEAIQWLLEYGYPVLPIAPQNEQTIVKGRLLYSGKNPSYLDRYARAVLVNHMQFQHRLPCQDELKRWFAHEATGVATLGGWQNTVWIDIDRKHFATTEACNAVVRRLLQQASLKHTFVERTQSGGYHIGVRCRQLPDFTRCCLSHSQLRLGDLLGAGKVCVMAPTQGVDGSYQSLSRAEPVWVNQITDLGIAPKRQPKPQPKDWSADASNTSYSLGTGTVSLERLLSRRVQNLVLNQPTKGDRSEALTAVAREAFGWEWFASQYGVQVHPDAETFCFVLRHRWQLDIGRVQRILNSTSYGRPVRDSTPSLYTVSGASACLGKLRWARHNH
;
A
#
# COMPACT_ATOMS: atom_id res chain seq x y z
N MET A 1 -16.57 13.08 -42.24
CA MET A 1 -15.76 14.29 -41.99
C MET A 1 -14.43 13.85 -41.41
N ASN A 2 -13.35 14.38 -41.99
CA ASN A 2 -12.02 13.83 -42.07
C ASN A 2 -11.29 13.71 -40.71
N THR A 3 -10.76 12.49 -40.46
CA THR A 3 -9.93 12.05 -39.33
C THR A 3 -8.39 12.11 -39.52
N PRO A 4 -7.76 12.94 -40.37
CA PRO A 4 -6.32 12.83 -40.63
C PRO A 4 -5.42 13.50 -39.57
N ARG A 5 -5.96 14.35 -38.67
CA ARG A 5 -5.12 15.04 -37.66
C ARG A 5 -4.72 14.20 -36.46
N LEU A 6 -5.53 13.22 -36.05
CA LEU A 6 -5.18 12.33 -34.94
C LEU A 6 -4.11 11.31 -35.36
N GLU A 7 -4.21 10.80 -36.59
CA GLU A 7 -3.15 9.97 -37.18
C GLU A 7 -1.86 10.74 -37.38
N ALA A 8 -1.92 12.03 -37.74
CA ALA A 8 -0.72 12.85 -37.89
C ALA A 8 0.02 13.09 -36.55
N PHE A 9 -0.69 13.30 -35.44
CA PHE A 9 -0.07 13.48 -34.12
C PHE A 9 0.56 12.17 -33.60
N CYS A 10 -0.09 11.02 -33.85
CA CYS A 10 0.47 9.72 -33.51
C CYS A 10 1.58 9.25 -34.49
N ARG A 11 1.67 9.83 -35.70
CA ARG A 11 2.71 9.52 -36.71
C ARG A 11 3.89 10.50 -36.70
N SER A 12 3.78 11.67 -36.06
CA SER A 12 4.87 12.66 -36.01
C SER A 12 5.88 12.41 -34.89
N VAL A 13 5.55 11.57 -33.90
CA VAL A 13 6.53 11.04 -32.95
C VAL A 13 7.20 9.86 -33.63
N GLY A 14 8.47 10.01 -34.02
CA GLY A 14 9.26 8.92 -34.58
C GLY A 14 9.17 7.66 -33.69
N GLN A 15 9.38 6.47 -34.26
CA GLN A 15 9.15 5.18 -33.61
C GLN A 15 9.84 4.96 -32.24
N ALA A 16 10.69 5.89 -31.78
CA ALA A 16 11.43 5.84 -30.52
C ALA A 16 10.89 6.75 -29.38
N TRP A 17 9.81 7.51 -29.56
CA TRP A 17 9.39 8.56 -28.60
C TRP A 17 7.93 8.37 -28.14
N TYR A 18 7.69 8.43 -26.82
CA TYR A 18 6.37 8.20 -26.20
C TYR A 18 5.69 9.49 -25.71
N SER A 19 6.49 10.45 -25.27
CA SER A 19 6.06 11.74 -24.71
C SER A 19 6.55 12.90 -25.57
N PRO A 20 5.83 14.03 -25.64
CA PRO A 20 6.38 15.30 -26.12
C PRO A 20 7.44 15.91 -25.19
N ASN A 21 7.57 15.40 -23.95
CA ASN A 21 8.54 15.87 -22.97
C ASN A 21 9.77 14.94 -22.95
N ASP A 22 10.92 15.48 -23.38
CA ASP A 22 12.18 14.75 -23.53
C ASP A 22 12.65 14.11 -22.22
N GLN A 23 12.56 14.83 -21.10
CA GLN A 23 12.97 14.30 -19.80
C GLN A 23 12.05 13.16 -19.31
N VAL A 24 10.77 13.21 -19.67
CA VAL A 24 9.84 12.10 -19.43
C VAL A 24 10.20 10.92 -20.32
N ASN A 25 10.54 11.14 -21.60
CA ASN A 25 11.03 10.06 -22.47
C ASN A 25 12.30 9.42 -21.95
N GLU A 26 13.28 10.19 -21.47
CA GLU A 26 14.49 9.64 -20.86
C GLU A 26 14.17 8.72 -19.68
N ALA A 27 13.22 9.12 -18.83
CA ALA A 27 12.76 8.29 -17.72
C ALA A 27 12.07 7.00 -18.20
N ILE A 28 11.22 7.11 -19.24
CA ILE A 28 10.54 5.96 -19.84
C ILE A 28 11.56 5.00 -20.44
N GLN A 29 12.53 5.50 -21.22
CA GLN A 29 13.56 4.67 -21.84
C GLN A 29 14.40 3.94 -20.79
N TRP A 30 14.83 4.65 -19.75
CA TRP A 30 15.55 4.03 -18.63
C TRP A 30 14.72 2.93 -17.97
N LEU A 31 13.45 3.18 -17.67
CA LEU A 31 12.57 2.16 -17.08
C LEU A 31 12.44 0.94 -18.00
N LEU A 32 12.27 1.14 -19.31
CA LEU A 32 12.16 0.03 -20.27
C LEU A 32 13.48 -0.75 -20.41
N GLU A 33 14.62 -0.05 -20.44
CA GLU A 33 15.96 -0.66 -20.52
C GLU A 33 16.23 -1.59 -19.34
N TYR A 34 15.86 -1.17 -18.12
CA TYR A 34 15.97 -2.00 -16.92
C TYR A 34 14.75 -2.89 -16.67
N GLY A 35 13.81 -2.93 -17.62
CA GLY A 35 12.66 -3.84 -17.62
C GLY A 35 11.63 -3.56 -16.53
N TYR A 36 11.43 -2.32 -16.11
CA TYR A 36 10.41 -1.87 -15.16
C TYR A 36 9.09 -1.48 -15.84
N PRO A 37 7.94 -1.66 -15.17
CA PRO A 37 6.67 -1.16 -15.68
C PRO A 37 6.65 0.36 -15.61
N VAL A 38 6.35 0.99 -16.74
CA VAL A 38 6.20 2.43 -16.87
C VAL A 38 4.73 2.78 -16.63
N LEU A 39 4.47 3.72 -15.72
CA LEU A 39 3.11 4.16 -15.41
C LEU A 39 2.99 5.69 -15.58
N PRO A 40 1.87 6.19 -16.13
CA PRO A 40 1.66 7.62 -16.28
C PRO A 40 1.15 8.23 -14.97
N ILE A 41 1.47 9.49 -14.74
CA ILE A 41 0.94 10.31 -13.65
C ILE A 41 0.39 11.61 -14.22
N ALA A 42 -0.94 11.74 -14.22
CA ALA A 42 -1.56 13.00 -14.58
C ALA A 42 -1.34 14.02 -13.44
N PRO A 43 -1.16 15.30 -13.74
CA PRO A 43 -1.11 16.35 -12.73
C PRO A 43 -2.34 16.31 -11.82
N GLN A 44 -2.20 16.83 -10.59
CA GLN A 44 -3.34 16.97 -9.70
C GLN A 44 -4.41 17.85 -10.38
N ASN A 45 -5.66 17.39 -10.32
CA ASN A 45 -6.80 18.12 -10.84
C ASN A 45 -7.95 18.03 -9.82
N GLU A 46 -8.48 19.18 -9.41
CA GLU A 46 -9.57 19.30 -8.43
C GLU A 46 -10.92 18.80 -8.97
N GLN A 47 -11.03 18.57 -10.27
CA GLN A 47 -12.28 18.29 -10.97
C GLN A 47 -12.99 16.98 -10.59
N THR A 48 -12.43 16.11 -9.75
CA THR A 48 -13.11 14.84 -9.44
C THR A 48 -12.86 14.34 -8.01
N ILE A 49 -13.86 14.58 -7.15
CA ILE A 49 -13.96 13.98 -5.82
C ILE A 49 -14.95 12.81 -5.89
N VAL A 50 -14.49 11.57 -5.68
CA VAL A 50 -15.36 10.39 -5.57
C VAL A 50 -15.32 9.90 -4.12
N LYS A 51 -16.48 9.79 -3.47
CA LYS A 51 -16.59 9.39 -2.04
C LYS A 51 -15.67 10.20 -1.10
N GLY A 52 -15.53 11.51 -1.34
CA GLY A 52 -14.70 12.40 -0.51
C GLY A 52 -13.19 12.29 -0.73
N ARG A 53 -12.73 11.55 -1.74
CA ARG A 53 -11.30 11.47 -2.12
C ARG A 53 -11.09 12.07 -3.50
N LEU A 54 -10.04 12.88 -3.63
CA LEU A 54 -9.50 13.31 -4.92
C LEU A 54 -9.14 12.06 -5.73
N LEU A 55 -9.81 11.86 -6.86
CA LEU A 55 -9.53 10.76 -7.77
C LEU A 55 -8.13 10.93 -8.39
N TYR A 56 -7.74 12.18 -8.65
CA TYR A 56 -6.48 12.58 -9.29
C TYR A 56 -5.64 13.42 -8.33
N SER A 57 -4.84 12.73 -7.51
CA SER A 57 -3.98 13.31 -6.48
C SER A 57 -2.58 13.71 -6.97
N GLY A 58 -2.29 13.58 -8.27
CA GLY A 58 -0.91 13.67 -8.78
C GLY A 58 0.01 12.54 -8.29
N LYS A 59 -0.55 11.46 -7.71
CA LYS A 59 0.20 10.29 -7.21
C LYS A 59 -0.38 8.95 -7.66
N ASN A 60 -1.62 8.95 -8.15
CA ASN A 60 -2.26 7.74 -8.68
C ASN A 60 -1.93 7.59 -10.17
N PRO A 61 -1.71 6.36 -10.67
CA PRO A 61 -1.49 6.13 -12.09
C PRO A 61 -2.68 6.59 -12.93
N SER A 62 -2.43 7.58 -13.77
CA SER A 62 -3.41 8.19 -14.67
C SER A 62 -2.72 8.97 -15.78
N TYR A 63 -3.40 9.22 -16.89
CA TYR A 63 -2.90 10.05 -17.98
C TYR A 63 -3.95 11.07 -18.43
N LEU A 64 -3.53 12.10 -19.17
CA LEU A 64 -4.44 13.06 -19.77
C LEU A 64 -4.85 12.59 -21.17
N ASP A 65 -6.16 12.51 -21.43
CA ASP A 65 -6.68 12.21 -22.76
C ASP A 65 -6.53 13.42 -23.71
N ARG A 66 -6.97 13.26 -24.97
CA ARG A 66 -6.91 14.31 -26.00
C ARG A 66 -7.67 15.61 -25.66
N TYR A 67 -8.50 15.58 -24.63
CA TYR A 67 -9.27 16.72 -24.13
C TYR A 67 -8.74 17.22 -22.79
N ALA A 68 -7.51 16.84 -22.42
CA ALA A 68 -6.88 17.14 -21.15
C ALA A 68 -7.67 16.63 -19.92
N ARG A 69 -8.45 15.55 -20.07
CA ARG A 69 -9.16 14.92 -18.95
C ARG A 69 -8.33 13.76 -18.42
N ALA A 70 -8.19 13.69 -17.11
CA ALA A 70 -7.47 12.60 -16.48
C ALA A 70 -8.25 11.27 -16.60
N VAL A 71 -7.53 10.19 -16.92
CA VAL A 71 -8.05 8.84 -17.06
C VAL A 71 -7.19 7.91 -16.19
N LEU A 72 -7.84 7.18 -15.28
CA LEU A 72 -7.16 6.24 -14.39
C LEU A 72 -6.59 5.04 -15.15
N VAL A 73 -5.42 4.60 -14.70
CA VAL A 73 -4.81 3.34 -15.12
C VAL A 73 -4.94 2.34 -13.97
N ASN A 74 -5.55 1.19 -14.22
CA ASN A 74 -5.53 0.08 -13.26
C ASN A 74 -4.11 -0.48 -13.19
N HIS A 75 -3.29 0.04 -12.28
CA HIS A 75 -1.86 -0.25 -12.26
C HIS A 75 -1.53 -1.65 -11.74
N MET A 76 -2.44 -2.27 -10.99
CA MET A 76 -2.22 -3.58 -10.38
C MET A 76 -1.92 -4.67 -11.41
N GLN A 77 -2.45 -4.56 -12.62
CA GLN A 77 -2.16 -5.51 -13.70
C GLN A 77 -0.67 -5.49 -14.12
N PHE A 78 0.02 -4.35 -13.98
CA PHE A 78 1.42 -4.20 -14.34
C PHE A 78 2.38 -4.68 -13.25
N GLN A 79 1.86 -5.25 -12.16
CA GLN A 79 2.67 -6.02 -11.22
C GLN A 79 3.15 -7.35 -11.83
N HIS A 80 2.51 -7.81 -12.91
CA HIS A 80 2.79 -9.10 -13.56
C HIS A 80 3.07 -9.02 -15.07
N ARG A 81 3.02 -7.82 -15.66
CA ARG A 81 3.39 -7.60 -17.06
C ARG A 81 3.90 -6.19 -17.29
N LEU A 82 4.67 -5.99 -18.35
CA LEU A 82 5.01 -4.65 -18.83
C LEU A 82 3.84 -4.05 -19.66
N PRO A 83 3.71 -2.72 -19.69
CA PRO A 83 2.82 -2.06 -20.65
C PRO A 83 3.26 -2.33 -22.09
N CYS A 84 2.30 -2.42 -23.02
CA CYS A 84 2.61 -2.50 -24.44
C CYS A 84 2.90 -1.12 -25.05
N GLN A 85 3.47 -1.10 -26.25
CA GLN A 85 3.79 0.12 -27.00
C GLN A 85 2.59 1.06 -27.15
N ASP A 86 1.41 0.53 -27.48
CA ASP A 86 0.19 1.32 -27.66
C ASP A 86 -0.33 1.91 -26.35
N GLU A 87 -0.16 1.19 -25.24
CA GLU A 87 -0.45 1.71 -23.90
C GLU A 87 0.45 2.92 -23.60
N LEU A 88 1.75 2.79 -23.80
CA LEU A 88 2.72 3.86 -23.54
C LEU A 88 2.46 5.10 -24.41
N LYS A 89 2.31 4.93 -25.73
CA LYS A 89 2.04 6.05 -26.64
C LYS A 89 0.77 6.79 -26.29
N ARG A 90 -0.29 6.05 -25.92
CA ARG A 90 -1.56 6.66 -25.50
C ARG A 90 -1.43 7.40 -24.19
N TRP A 91 -0.73 6.83 -23.22
CA TRP A 91 -0.62 7.42 -21.88
C TRP A 91 0.25 8.67 -21.87
N PHE A 92 1.33 8.68 -22.63
CA PHE A 92 2.30 9.76 -22.59
C PHE A 92 2.12 10.79 -23.72
N ALA A 93 1.07 10.67 -24.54
CA ALA A 93 0.78 11.61 -25.63
C ALA A 93 0.65 13.09 -25.20
N HIS A 94 0.31 13.35 -23.94
CA HIS A 94 0.13 14.70 -23.42
C HIS A 94 1.37 15.16 -22.61
N GLU A 95 1.92 16.33 -22.94
CA GLU A 95 3.20 16.87 -22.40
C GLU A 95 3.25 16.96 -20.86
N ALA A 96 2.12 17.27 -20.23
CA ALA A 96 1.99 17.36 -18.78
C ALA A 96 1.92 16.02 -18.04
N THR A 97 1.87 14.88 -18.75
CA THR A 97 1.81 13.56 -18.11
C THR A 97 3.20 13.18 -17.59
N GLY A 98 3.31 13.05 -16.27
CA GLY A 98 4.49 12.55 -15.58
C GLY A 98 4.60 11.02 -15.61
N VAL A 99 5.64 10.51 -14.96
CA VAL A 99 6.08 9.12 -14.99
C VAL A 99 6.21 8.55 -13.58
N ALA A 100 5.88 7.27 -13.45
CA ALA A 100 6.03 6.48 -12.24
C ALA A 100 6.37 5.03 -12.60
N THR A 101 6.68 4.24 -11.57
CA THR A 101 6.82 2.78 -11.68
C THR A 101 6.22 2.07 -10.46
N LEU A 102 6.37 0.75 -10.40
CA LEU A 102 5.91 -0.09 -9.30
C LEU A 102 7.06 -0.58 -8.42
N GLY A 103 6.79 -0.60 -7.11
CA GLY A 103 7.55 -1.37 -6.15
C GLY A 103 7.23 -2.87 -6.25
N GLY A 104 8.11 -3.69 -5.70
CA GLY A 104 8.08 -5.14 -5.71
C GLY A 104 8.38 -5.79 -7.07
N TRP A 105 8.40 -5.03 -8.16
CA TRP A 105 8.82 -5.51 -9.47
C TRP A 105 10.33 -5.82 -9.47
N GLN A 106 10.75 -6.97 -10.00
CA GLN A 106 12.15 -7.45 -9.95
C GLN A 106 12.77 -7.41 -8.53
N ASN A 107 11.96 -7.68 -7.50
CA ASN A 107 12.35 -7.56 -6.09
C ASN A 107 12.85 -6.15 -5.67
N THR A 108 12.49 -5.11 -6.43
CA THR A 108 12.87 -3.73 -6.13
C THR A 108 11.96 -3.13 -5.09
N VAL A 109 12.54 -2.48 -4.09
CA VAL A 109 11.87 -1.67 -3.09
C VAL A 109 12.35 -0.23 -3.26
N TRP A 110 11.42 0.71 -3.32
CA TRP A 110 11.75 2.13 -3.29
C TRP A 110 11.60 2.62 -1.85
N ILE A 111 12.72 3.01 -1.23
CA ILE A 111 12.75 3.57 0.11
C ILE A 111 12.31 5.03 0.01
N ASP A 112 11.09 5.33 0.45
CA ASP A 112 10.52 6.68 0.46
C ASP A 112 10.79 7.37 1.80
N ILE A 113 11.72 8.32 1.77
CA ILE A 113 12.17 9.09 2.93
C ILE A 113 11.43 10.43 2.94
N ASP A 114 10.54 10.59 3.92
CA ASP A 114 9.66 11.71 4.12
C ASP A 114 10.39 12.86 4.86
N ARG A 115 10.67 13.96 4.15
CA ARG A 115 11.32 15.16 4.74
C ARG A 115 10.63 15.67 6.00
N LYS A 116 9.30 15.58 6.07
CA LYS A 116 8.47 16.00 7.22
C LYS A 116 8.75 15.25 8.53
N HIS A 117 9.52 14.15 8.50
CA HIS A 117 9.92 13.40 9.70
C HIS A 117 11.21 13.90 10.35
N PHE A 118 11.83 14.93 9.77
CA PHE A 118 13.06 15.53 10.27
C PHE A 118 12.81 16.96 10.73
N ALA A 119 13.56 17.41 11.74
CA ALA A 119 13.49 18.79 12.21
C ALA A 119 13.89 19.79 11.10
N THR A 120 14.95 19.49 10.36
CA THR A 120 15.51 20.35 9.32
C THR A 120 15.86 19.59 8.04
N THR A 121 16.05 20.32 6.94
CA THR A 121 16.33 19.73 5.62
C THR A 121 17.72 19.15 5.61
N GLU A 122 18.62 19.81 6.31
CA GLU A 122 19.99 19.44 6.56
C GLU A 122 20.04 18.12 7.35
N ALA A 123 19.16 17.92 8.33
CA ALA A 123 19.06 16.67 9.08
C ALA A 123 18.58 15.50 8.20
N CYS A 124 17.57 15.72 7.35
CA CYS A 124 17.14 14.74 6.34
C CYS A 124 18.29 14.38 5.39
N ASN A 125 18.95 15.41 4.83
CA ASN A 125 20.08 15.25 3.91
C ASN A 125 21.26 14.53 4.58
N ALA A 126 21.53 14.76 5.87
CA ALA A 126 22.58 14.07 6.60
C ALA A 126 22.30 12.57 6.74
N VAL A 127 21.05 12.20 7.04
CA VAL A 127 20.65 10.78 7.11
C VAL A 127 20.74 10.10 5.75
N VAL A 128 20.24 10.75 4.70
CA VAL A 128 20.34 10.23 3.32
C VAL A 128 21.80 10.07 2.89
N ARG A 129 22.65 11.07 3.13
CA ARG A 129 24.09 10.97 2.84
C ARG A 129 24.74 9.80 3.59
N ARG A 130 24.40 9.60 4.87
CA ARG A 130 24.92 8.47 5.66
C ARG A 130 24.49 7.11 5.10
N LEU A 131 23.25 6.99 4.62
CA LEU A 131 22.79 5.77 3.95
C LEU A 131 23.59 5.55 2.65
N LEU A 132 23.72 6.57 1.80
CA LEU A 132 24.43 6.48 0.52
C LEU A 132 25.95 6.30 0.64
N GLN A 133 26.53 6.60 1.82
CA GLN A 133 27.93 6.29 2.12
C GLN A 133 28.20 4.79 2.32
N GLN A 134 27.16 3.98 2.58
CA GLN A 134 27.32 2.53 2.64
C GLN A 134 27.78 2.01 1.28
N ALA A 135 28.80 1.13 1.30
CA ALA A 135 29.40 0.61 0.07
C ALA A 135 28.36 -0.05 -0.88
N SER A 136 27.33 -0.65 -0.30
CA SER A 136 26.21 -1.24 -1.03
C SER A 136 25.36 -0.25 -1.82
N LEU A 137 25.36 1.05 -1.48
CA LEU A 137 24.44 2.06 -2.06
C LEU A 137 25.12 3.13 -2.91
N LYS A 138 26.46 3.11 -3.08
CA LYS A 138 27.22 4.20 -3.75
C LYS A 138 26.78 4.54 -5.17
N HIS A 139 26.20 3.57 -5.89
CA HIS A 139 25.82 3.70 -7.30
C HIS A 139 24.38 3.27 -7.55
N THR A 140 23.49 3.52 -6.58
CA THR A 140 22.08 3.16 -6.73
C THR A 140 21.22 4.31 -7.26
N PHE A 141 19.99 3.99 -7.63
CA PHE A 141 18.96 4.96 -7.98
C PHE A 141 18.65 5.90 -6.81
N VAL A 142 18.71 7.21 -7.04
CA VAL A 142 18.36 8.24 -6.05
C VAL A 142 17.63 9.40 -6.74
N GLU A 143 16.46 9.75 -6.19
CA GLU A 143 15.71 10.94 -6.61
C GLU A 143 15.28 11.75 -5.39
N ARG A 144 15.13 13.06 -5.60
CA ARG A 144 14.51 13.97 -4.64
C ARG A 144 13.03 14.11 -4.99
N THR A 145 12.16 14.01 -3.99
CA THR A 145 10.71 14.16 -4.15
C THR A 145 10.28 15.62 -4.19
N GLN A 146 9.07 15.88 -4.71
CA GLN A 146 8.46 17.22 -4.73
C GLN A 146 8.48 17.95 -3.38
N SER A 147 8.33 17.22 -2.27
CA SER A 147 8.27 17.77 -0.91
C SER A 147 9.64 17.80 -0.21
N GLY A 148 10.72 17.63 -0.97
CA GLY A 148 12.10 17.64 -0.47
C GLY A 148 12.57 16.37 0.23
N GLY A 149 11.77 15.30 0.24
CA GLY A 149 12.16 13.95 0.65
C GLY A 149 12.98 13.22 -0.43
N TYR A 150 13.19 11.91 -0.28
CA TYR A 150 14.02 11.13 -1.22
C TYR A 150 13.40 9.77 -1.54
N HIS A 151 13.57 9.33 -2.79
CA HIS A 151 13.43 7.94 -3.17
C HIS A 151 14.82 7.31 -3.36
N ILE A 152 15.07 6.18 -2.71
CA ILE A 152 16.27 5.37 -2.94
C ILE A 152 15.82 3.99 -3.43
N GLY A 153 16.24 3.58 -4.62
CA GLY A 153 15.92 2.27 -5.16
C GLY A 153 16.91 1.22 -4.68
N VAL A 154 16.43 0.04 -4.28
CA VAL A 154 17.25 -1.15 -3.98
C VAL A 154 16.53 -2.43 -4.41
N ARG A 155 17.27 -3.45 -4.83
CA ARG A 155 16.77 -4.81 -5.01
C ARG A 155 17.08 -5.66 -3.79
N CYS A 156 16.09 -6.39 -3.27
CA CYS A 156 16.27 -7.20 -2.07
C CYS A 156 16.23 -8.69 -2.41
N ARG A 157 17.22 -9.46 -1.96
CA ARG A 157 17.13 -10.94 -2.01
C ARG A 157 16.00 -11.46 -1.13
N GLN A 158 15.80 -10.82 0.01
CA GLN A 158 14.67 -11.02 0.91
C GLN A 158 13.84 -9.74 0.99
N LEU A 159 12.62 -9.78 0.43
CA LEU A 159 11.70 -8.64 0.48
C LEU A 159 11.24 -8.36 1.92
N PRO A 160 11.10 -7.07 2.31
CA PRO A 160 10.57 -6.72 3.63
C PRO A 160 9.08 -7.06 3.74
N ASP A 161 8.66 -7.45 4.93
CA ASP A 161 7.26 -7.69 5.30
C ASP A 161 6.59 -6.47 5.96
N PHE A 162 7.28 -5.33 5.98
CA PHE A 162 6.83 -4.08 6.56
C PHE A 162 6.92 -2.93 5.56
N THR A 163 6.04 -1.94 5.70
CA THR A 163 6.10 -0.71 4.89
C THR A 163 6.67 0.45 5.69
N ARG A 164 6.15 0.73 6.88
CA ARG A 164 6.61 1.88 7.68
C ARG A 164 7.99 1.61 8.25
N CYS A 165 8.94 2.48 7.96
CA CYS A 165 10.34 2.24 8.32
C CYS A 165 10.95 3.35 9.19
N CYS A 166 11.97 2.97 9.96
CA CYS A 166 12.78 3.86 10.78
C CYS A 166 14.24 3.44 10.77
N LEU A 167 15.14 4.32 11.21
CA LEU A 167 16.51 3.94 11.52
C LEU A 167 16.53 2.99 12.72
N SER A 168 17.25 1.87 12.60
CA SER A 168 17.29 0.81 13.61
C SER A 168 17.81 1.34 14.97
N HIS A 169 18.87 2.14 14.94
CA HIS A 169 19.57 2.60 16.15
C HIS A 169 18.85 3.74 16.90
N SER A 170 18.07 4.58 16.22
CA SER A 170 17.43 5.76 16.83
C SER A 170 15.91 5.70 16.84
N GLN A 171 15.31 4.73 16.13
CA GLN A 171 13.87 4.69 15.86
C GLN A 171 13.35 5.95 15.15
N LEU A 172 14.24 6.76 14.56
CA LEU A 172 13.87 7.92 13.77
C LEU A 172 13.07 7.47 12.56
N ARG A 173 11.82 7.93 12.46
CA ARG A 173 10.95 7.60 11.33
C ARG A 173 11.56 8.14 10.04
N LEU A 174 11.68 7.28 9.04
CA LEU A 174 12.14 7.65 7.70
C LEU A 174 10.97 7.94 6.78
N GLY A 175 10.01 7.03 6.71
CA GLY A 175 8.86 7.12 5.80
C GLY A 175 8.28 5.72 5.56
N ASP A 176 8.14 5.35 4.29
CA ASP A 176 7.56 4.07 3.85
C ASP A 176 8.47 3.34 2.85
N LEU A 177 8.35 2.01 2.82
CA LEU A 177 8.92 1.15 1.79
C LEU A 177 7.83 0.88 0.75
N LEU A 178 8.08 1.32 -0.48
CA LEU A 178 7.19 1.09 -1.61
C LEU A 178 7.54 -0.26 -2.23
N GLY A 179 6.92 -1.32 -1.69
CA GLY A 179 7.00 -2.70 -2.18
C GLY A 179 5.90 -3.04 -3.21
N ALA A 180 5.58 -4.33 -3.34
CA ALA A 180 4.61 -4.83 -4.33
C ALA A 180 3.27 -4.06 -4.32
N GLY A 181 2.83 -3.65 -5.52
CA GLY A 181 1.59 -2.91 -5.76
C GLY A 181 1.63 -1.43 -5.35
N LYS A 182 2.74 -0.94 -4.81
CA LYS A 182 2.93 0.48 -4.47
C LYS A 182 3.55 1.21 -5.65
N VAL A 183 3.06 2.42 -5.90
CA VAL A 183 3.51 3.28 -6.99
C VAL A 183 4.62 4.19 -6.47
N CYS A 184 5.72 4.27 -7.21
CA CYS A 184 6.80 5.22 -6.98
C CYS A 184 6.77 6.25 -8.11
N VAL A 185 6.35 7.49 -7.80
CA VAL A 185 6.41 8.60 -8.74
C VAL A 185 7.86 9.01 -8.96
N MET A 186 8.24 9.29 -10.20
CA MET A 186 9.63 9.52 -10.58
C MET A 186 9.85 10.88 -11.24
N ALA A 187 11.08 11.38 -11.20
CA ALA A 187 11.47 12.55 -11.97
C ALA A 187 11.28 12.29 -13.48
N PRO A 188 10.84 13.28 -14.26
CA PRO A 188 10.68 14.70 -13.92
C PRO A 188 9.23 15.10 -13.53
N THR A 189 8.42 14.16 -13.02
CA THR A 189 6.99 14.42 -12.74
C THR A 189 6.78 15.68 -11.90
N GLN A 190 5.76 16.46 -12.25
CA GLN A 190 5.36 17.64 -11.49
C GLN A 190 4.38 17.24 -10.39
N GLY A 191 4.72 17.59 -9.15
CA GLY A 191 3.86 17.49 -7.99
C GLY A 191 3.24 18.83 -7.58
N VAL A 192 2.51 18.84 -6.48
CA VAL A 192 1.90 20.03 -5.87
C VAL A 192 2.96 20.98 -5.32
N ASP A 193 3.99 20.42 -4.67
CA ASP A 193 5.02 21.20 -3.97
C ASP A 193 6.26 21.47 -4.84
N GLY A 194 6.24 21.06 -6.11
CA GLY A 194 7.35 21.17 -7.05
C GLY A 194 7.59 19.89 -7.85
N SER A 195 8.74 19.82 -8.54
CA SER A 195 9.11 18.67 -9.37
C SER A 195 9.90 17.62 -8.62
N TYR A 196 9.72 16.36 -8.99
CA TYR A 196 10.67 15.30 -8.64
C TYR A 196 11.96 15.51 -9.44
N GLN A 197 13.12 15.31 -8.81
CA GLN A 197 14.44 15.58 -9.41
C GLN A 197 15.32 14.34 -9.37
N SER A 198 15.89 13.98 -10.52
CA SER A 198 16.86 12.89 -10.61
C SER A 198 18.21 13.33 -10.05
N LEU A 199 18.73 12.60 -9.06
CA LEU A 199 20.08 12.81 -8.52
C LEU A 199 21.06 11.75 -9.03
N SER A 200 20.59 10.51 -9.15
CA SER A 200 21.29 9.42 -9.80
C SER A 200 20.29 8.44 -10.39
N ARG A 201 20.35 8.22 -11.69
CA ARG A 201 19.47 7.28 -12.41
C ARG A 201 20.25 6.03 -12.81
N ALA A 202 20.77 5.34 -11.80
CA ALA A 202 21.47 4.08 -11.93
C ALA A 202 20.55 2.90 -11.61
N GLU A 203 20.91 1.69 -12.05
CA GLU A 203 20.18 0.47 -11.68
C GLU A 203 20.10 0.31 -10.15
N PRO A 204 18.93 -0.04 -9.58
CA PRO A 204 18.82 -0.37 -8.17
C PRO A 204 19.75 -1.52 -7.77
N VAL A 205 20.64 -1.26 -6.83
CA VAL A 205 21.65 -2.20 -6.33
C VAL A 205 21.05 -3.34 -5.51
N TRP A 206 21.71 -4.50 -5.52
CA TRP A 206 21.31 -5.66 -4.71
C TRP A 206 21.79 -5.54 -3.26
N VAL A 207 20.86 -5.77 -2.34
CA VAL A 207 21.10 -5.98 -0.91
C VAL A 207 20.51 -7.32 -0.48
N ASN A 208 21.02 -7.94 0.58
CA ASN A 208 20.40 -9.17 1.07
C ASN A 208 19.00 -8.86 1.62
N GLN A 209 18.90 -7.86 2.50
CA GLN A 209 17.65 -7.41 3.13
C GLN A 209 17.74 -5.93 3.53
N ILE A 210 16.60 -5.25 3.64
CA ILE A 210 16.53 -3.82 4.00
C ILE A 210 17.17 -3.52 5.38
N THR A 211 17.08 -4.47 6.31
CA THR A 211 17.64 -4.34 7.67
C THR A 211 19.16 -4.23 7.70
N ASP A 212 19.86 -4.73 6.67
CA ASP A 212 21.32 -4.59 6.57
C ASP A 212 21.74 -3.14 6.33
N LEU A 213 20.82 -2.32 5.81
CA LEU A 213 21.02 -0.88 5.64
C LEU A 213 20.82 -0.10 6.94
N GLY A 214 20.49 -0.79 8.05
CA GLY A 214 20.09 -0.18 9.31
C GLY A 214 18.66 0.37 9.28
N ILE A 215 17.82 -0.11 8.37
CA ILE A 215 16.41 0.29 8.25
C ILE A 215 15.54 -0.82 8.82
N ALA A 216 14.79 -0.50 9.86
CA ALA A 216 13.94 -1.44 10.60
C ALA A 216 12.45 -1.08 10.44
N PRO A 217 11.53 -2.02 10.71
CA PRO A 217 10.12 -1.68 10.85
C PRO A 217 9.95 -0.65 11.95
N LYS A 218 9.13 0.38 11.69
CA LYS A 218 8.71 1.29 12.75
C LYS A 218 7.89 0.51 13.76
N ARG A 219 8.49 0.22 14.93
CA ARG A 219 7.73 -0.25 16.08
C ARG A 219 6.72 0.83 16.40
N GLN A 220 5.42 0.51 16.36
CA GLN A 220 4.45 1.42 16.95
C GLN A 220 4.89 1.64 18.40
N PRO A 221 4.94 2.89 18.91
CA PRO A 221 5.06 3.10 20.33
C PRO A 221 3.97 2.23 20.96
N LYS A 222 4.36 1.29 21.82
CA LYS A 222 3.39 0.75 22.77
C LYS A 222 2.80 2.00 23.42
N PRO A 223 1.47 2.20 23.46
CA PRO A 223 0.94 3.19 24.38
C PRO A 223 1.57 2.86 25.73
N GLN A 224 2.33 3.81 26.29
CA GLN A 224 2.69 3.71 27.69
C GLN A 224 1.35 3.48 28.39
N PRO A 225 1.21 2.39 29.16
CA PRO A 225 0.06 2.26 30.04
C PRO A 225 0.01 3.57 30.82
N LYS A 226 -1.10 4.32 30.70
CA LYS A 226 -1.43 5.22 31.81
C LYS A 226 -1.40 4.33 33.05
N ASP A 227 -0.57 4.69 34.01
CA ASP A 227 -0.44 4.01 35.30
C ASP A 227 -1.83 3.59 35.79
N TRP A 228 -2.12 2.31 35.61
CA TRP A 228 -3.01 1.60 36.50
C TRP A 228 -2.05 0.86 37.40
N SER A 229 -1.77 1.46 38.55
CA SER A 229 -1.27 0.69 39.69
C SER A 229 -2.33 -0.37 39.99
N ALA A 230 -2.08 -1.58 39.54
CA ALA A 230 -2.77 -2.78 39.99
C ALA A 230 -1.77 -3.92 39.87
N ASP A 231 -1.09 -4.17 40.99
CA ASP A 231 -0.39 -5.38 41.39
C ASP A 231 0.00 -6.34 40.26
N ALA A 232 1.25 -6.19 39.82
CA ALA A 232 1.98 -7.24 39.15
C ALA A 232 2.26 -8.38 40.14
N SER A 233 1.26 -9.24 40.38
CA SER A 233 1.52 -10.61 40.75
C SER A 233 1.73 -11.41 39.47
N ASN A 234 2.98 -11.89 39.32
CA ASN A 234 3.36 -12.92 38.37
C ASN A 234 2.38 -14.09 38.49
N THR A 235 1.59 -14.34 37.46
CA THR A 235 0.94 -15.64 37.33
C THR A 235 0.88 -16.04 35.87
N SER A 236 1.67 -17.05 35.54
CA SER A 236 1.55 -17.85 34.33
C SER A 236 0.18 -18.54 34.31
N TYR A 237 -0.85 -17.86 33.82
CA TYR A 237 -2.13 -18.49 33.54
C TYR A 237 -2.15 -19.01 32.10
N SER A 238 -2.20 -20.33 31.97
CA SER A 238 -2.61 -21.01 30.74
C SER A 238 -3.99 -20.50 30.32
N LEU A 239 -4.17 -20.18 29.04
CA LEU A 239 -5.50 -19.94 28.48
C LEU A 239 -6.23 -21.29 28.45
N GLY A 240 -7.00 -21.60 29.50
CA GLY A 240 -7.86 -22.79 29.52
C GLY A 240 -8.96 -22.71 28.46
N THR A 241 -9.56 -23.84 28.10
CA THR A 241 -10.68 -23.92 27.13
C THR A 241 -11.86 -23.01 27.53
N GLY A 242 -12.47 -22.31 26.58
CA GLY A 242 -13.64 -21.46 26.84
C GLY A 242 -14.25 -20.86 25.58
N THR A 243 -15.47 -20.33 25.68
CA THR A 243 -16.22 -19.74 24.56
C THR A 243 -16.22 -18.21 24.66
N VAL A 244 -16.13 -17.49 23.53
CA VAL A 244 -16.17 -16.02 23.45
C VAL A 244 -17.13 -15.56 22.37
N SER A 245 -17.89 -14.50 22.62
CA SER A 245 -18.72 -13.88 21.57
C SER A 245 -17.87 -13.26 20.47
N LEU A 246 -18.06 -13.71 19.22
CA LEU A 246 -17.32 -13.23 18.06
C LEU A 246 -17.49 -11.71 17.86
N GLU A 247 -18.69 -11.19 18.11
CA GLU A 247 -19.02 -9.77 17.96
C GLU A 247 -18.13 -8.86 18.83
N ARG A 248 -17.75 -9.33 20.02
CA ARG A 248 -16.86 -8.60 20.95
C ARG A 248 -15.42 -8.55 20.48
N LEU A 249 -15.01 -9.51 19.66
CA LEU A 249 -13.68 -9.60 19.09
C LEU A 249 -13.52 -8.70 17.86
N LEU A 250 -14.61 -8.37 17.16
CA LEU A 250 -14.58 -7.49 15.99
C LEU A 250 -14.06 -6.08 16.32
N SER A 251 -13.46 -5.42 15.33
CA SER A 251 -13.07 -4.01 15.45
C SER A 251 -14.30 -3.11 15.53
N ARG A 252 -14.17 -1.92 16.12
CA ARG A 252 -15.26 -0.92 16.14
C ARG A 252 -15.78 -0.61 14.74
N ARG A 253 -14.89 -0.59 13.74
CA ARG A 253 -15.26 -0.38 12.34
C ARG A 253 -16.21 -1.49 11.84
N VAL A 254 -15.88 -2.74 12.10
CA VAL A 254 -16.71 -3.87 11.64
C VAL A 254 -17.99 -4.00 12.47
N GLN A 255 -17.94 -3.73 13.77
CA GLN A 255 -19.15 -3.59 14.60
C GLN A 255 -20.11 -2.54 14.03
N ASN A 256 -19.59 -1.38 13.61
CA ASN A 256 -20.41 -0.34 12.96
C ASN A 256 -21.02 -0.81 11.63
N LEU A 257 -20.33 -1.64 10.85
CA LEU A 257 -20.90 -2.23 9.62
C LEU A 257 -22.04 -3.19 9.95
N VAL A 258 -21.84 -4.05 10.96
CA VAL A 258 -22.84 -5.01 11.45
C VAL A 258 -24.11 -4.28 11.92
N LEU A 259 -23.95 -3.20 12.68
CA LEU A 259 -25.06 -2.45 13.26
C LEU A 259 -25.86 -1.64 12.22
N ASN A 260 -25.18 -0.91 11.33
CA ASN A 260 -25.81 0.15 10.54
C ASN A 260 -26.35 -0.26 9.15
N GLN A 261 -26.36 -1.55 8.82
CA GLN A 261 -26.81 -2.12 7.54
C GLN A 261 -26.33 -1.35 6.27
N PRO A 262 -25.35 -1.89 5.51
CA PRO A 262 -24.80 -1.20 4.35
C PRO A 262 -25.84 -0.95 3.24
N THR A 263 -25.67 0.16 2.53
CA THR A 263 -26.45 0.51 1.32
C THR A 263 -26.35 -0.61 0.28
N LYS A 264 -27.37 -0.78 -0.59
CA LYS A 264 -27.50 -1.94 -1.49
C LYS A 264 -26.26 -2.20 -2.38
N GLY A 265 -25.51 -1.14 -2.74
CA GLY A 265 -24.27 -1.23 -3.53
C GLY A 265 -23.04 -1.70 -2.74
N ASP A 266 -22.94 -1.35 -1.46
CA ASP A 266 -21.74 -1.58 -0.64
C ASP A 266 -21.78 -2.91 0.14
N ARG A 267 -22.88 -3.68 0.08
CA ARG A 267 -23.09 -4.88 0.92
C ARG A 267 -22.06 -6.01 0.69
N SER A 268 -21.59 -6.18 -0.54
CA SER A 268 -20.54 -7.18 -0.85
C SER A 268 -19.22 -6.81 -0.21
N GLU A 269 -18.78 -5.56 -0.35
CA GLU A 269 -17.53 -5.09 0.22
C GLU A 269 -17.59 -5.10 1.75
N ALA A 270 -18.72 -4.68 2.32
CA ALA A 270 -18.96 -4.75 3.75
C ALA A 270 -18.92 -6.19 4.28
N LEU A 271 -19.54 -7.14 3.58
CA LEU A 271 -19.52 -8.55 3.99
C LEU A 271 -18.12 -9.14 3.88
N THR A 272 -17.36 -8.80 2.82
CA THR A 272 -15.96 -9.20 2.71
C THR A 272 -15.14 -8.69 3.90
N ALA A 273 -15.33 -7.42 4.31
CA ALA A 273 -14.62 -6.86 5.46
C ALA A 273 -15.00 -7.56 6.78
N VAL A 274 -16.29 -7.85 7.01
CA VAL A 274 -16.75 -8.59 8.18
C VAL A 274 -16.20 -10.01 8.18
N ALA A 275 -16.35 -10.74 7.08
CA ALA A 275 -15.94 -12.14 6.96
C ALA A 275 -14.46 -12.31 7.25
N ARG A 276 -13.60 -11.45 6.69
CA ARG A 276 -12.16 -11.51 6.95
C ARG A 276 -11.80 -11.30 8.42
N GLU A 277 -12.49 -10.39 9.10
CA GLU A 277 -12.25 -10.18 10.53
C GLU A 277 -12.80 -11.33 11.38
N ALA A 278 -13.98 -11.85 11.05
CA ALA A 278 -14.61 -13.00 11.69
C ALA A 278 -13.74 -14.26 11.60
N PHE A 279 -13.38 -14.69 10.38
CA PHE A 279 -12.51 -15.85 10.16
C PHE A 279 -11.12 -15.66 10.78
N GLY A 280 -10.59 -14.44 10.75
CA GLY A 280 -9.35 -14.12 11.44
C GLY A 280 -9.41 -14.39 12.94
N TRP A 281 -10.48 -13.93 13.60
CA TRP A 281 -10.65 -14.13 15.05
C TRP A 281 -10.93 -15.57 15.42
N GLU A 282 -11.72 -16.28 14.62
CA GLU A 282 -11.95 -17.71 14.78
C GLU A 282 -10.65 -18.51 14.70
N TRP A 283 -9.88 -18.32 13.62
CA TRP A 283 -8.58 -18.95 13.47
C TRP A 283 -7.66 -18.61 14.66
N PHE A 284 -7.52 -17.33 15.00
CA PHE A 284 -6.62 -16.92 16.08
C PHE A 284 -7.03 -17.50 17.43
N ALA A 285 -8.32 -17.48 17.78
CA ALA A 285 -8.83 -18.03 19.03
C ALA A 285 -8.63 -19.55 19.11
N SER A 286 -8.82 -20.27 17.99
CA SER A 286 -8.61 -21.72 17.92
C SER A 286 -7.18 -22.15 18.25
N GLN A 287 -6.17 -21.32 17.91
CA GLN A 287 -4.77 -21.57 18.26
C GLN A 287 -4.51 -21.61 19.77
N TYR A 288 -5.43 -21.05 20.56
CA TYR A 288 -5.36 -21.01 22.02
C TYR A 288 -6.49 -21.80 22.69
N GLY A 289 -7.14 -22.71 21.95
CA GLY A 289 -8.23 -23.54 22.47
C GLY A 289 -9.49 -22.77 22.89
N VAL A 290 -9.67 -21.55 22.36
CA VAL A 290 -10.85 -20.71 22.62
C VAL A 290 -11.81 -20.84 21.46
N GLN A 291 -13.04 -21.24 21.75
CA GLN A 291 -14.11 -21.30 20.76
C GLN A 291 -14.75 -19.92 20.61
N VAL A 292 -15.03 -19.51 19.38
CA VAL A 292 -15.82 -18.30 19.11
C VAL A 292 -17.27 -18.68 18.85
N HIS A 293 -18.21 -17.89 19.35
CA HIS A 293 -19.64 -18.11 19.16
C HIS A 293 -20.35 -16.82 18.69
N PRO A 294 -21.18 -16.90 17.62
CA PRO A 294 -21.22 -18.00 16.66
C PRO A 294 -19.86 -18.14 15.93
N ASP A 295 -19.67 -19.27 15.26
CA ASP A 295 -18.54 -19.45 14.33
C ASP A 295 -18.62 -18.41 13.19
N ALA A 296 -17.50 -18.19 12.49
CA ALA A 296 -17.39 -17.13 11.50
C ALA A 296 -18.34 -17.31 10.29
N GLU A 297 -18.59 -18.55 9.88
CA GLU A 297 -19.47 -18.86 8.76
C GLU A 297 -20.93 -18.62 9.14
N THR A 298 -21.37 -19.15 10.28
CA THR A 298 -22.68 -18.92 10.89
C THR A 298 -22.92 -17.43 11.10
N PHE A 299 -21.93 -16.68 11.60
CA PHE A 299 -22.02 -15.23 11.75
C PHE A 299 -22.30 -14.51 10.43
N CYS A 300 -21.60 -14.90 9.36
CA CYS A 300 -21.82 -14.34 8.02
C CYS A 300 -23.21 -14.70 7.46
N PHE A 301 -23.71 -15.91 7.76
CA PHE A 301 -25.07 -16.32 7.38
C PHE A 301 -26.16 -15.59 8.18
N VAL A 302 -25.94 -15.23 9.43
CA VAL A 302 -26.87 -14.36 10.17
C VAL A 302 -26.95 -12.98 9.50
N LEU A 303 -25.80 -12.42 9.11
CA LEU A 303 -25.75 -11.13 8.42
C LEU A 303 -26.39 -11.16 7.04
N ARG A 304 -26.36 -12.31 6.35
CA ARG A 304 -27.10 -12.52 5.09
C ARG A 304 -28.57 -12.14 5.24
N HIS A 305 -29.24 -12.66 6.27
CA HIS A 305 -30.65 -12.39 6.52
C HIS A 305 -30.88 -10.91 6.83
N ARG A 306 -30.06 -10.35 7.73
CA ARG A 306 -30.14 -8.93 8.12
C ARG A 306 -29.91 -7.97 6.94
N TRP A 307 -29.01 -8.33 6.02
CA TRP A 307 -28.63 -7.48 4.88
C TRP A 307 -29.32 -7.86 3.57
N GLN A 308 -30.25 -8.82 3.61
CA GLN A 308 -31.01 -9.31 2.45
C GLN A 308 -30.08 -9.70 1.29
N LEU A 309 -29.04 -10.49 1.60
CA LEU A 309 -28.12 -11.04 0.61
C LEU A 309 -28.59 -12.42 0.16
N ASP A 310 -28.42 -12.70 -1.12
CA ASP A 310 -28.60 -14.05 -1.66
C ASP A 310 -27.52 -15.01 -1.12
N ILE A 311 -27.89 -16.29 -0.94
CA ILE A 311 -26.99 -17.32 -0.41
C ILE A 311 -25.79 -17.57 -1.33
N GLY A 312 -26.01 -17.58 -2.65
CA GLY A 312 -24.95 -17.73 -3.64
C GLY A 312 -24.01 -16.54 -3.65
N ARG A 313 -24.51 -15.33 -3.38
CA ARG A 313 -23.67 -14.13 -3.20
C ARG A 313 -22.78 -14.23 -1.95
N VAL A 314 -23.29 -14.73 -0.82
CA VAL A 314 -22.48 -14.95 0.39
C VAL A 314 -21.41 -16.00 0.13
N GLN A 315 -21.78 -17.15 -0.43
CA GLN A 315 -20.81 -18.23 -0.70
C GLN A 315 -19.70 -17.79 -1.67
N ARG A 316 -20.03 -17.02 -2.71
CA ARG A 316 -19.01 -16.43 -3.60
C ARG A 316 -18.04 -15.52 -2.86
N ILE A 317 -18.51 -14.75 -1.88
CA ILE A 317 -17.64 -13.88 -1.07
C ILE A 317 -16.75 -14.72 -0.15
N LEU A 318 -17.31 -15.71 0.54
CA LEU A 318 -16.53 -16.58 1.44
C LEU A 318 -15.47 -17.38 0.70
N ASN A 319 -15.75 -17.79 -0.54
CA ASN A 319 -14.83 -18.53 -1.39
C ASN A 319 -13.96 -17.63 -2.29
N SER A 320 -14.07 -16.31 -2.15
CA SER A 320 -13.27 -15.37 -2.95
C SER A 320 -11.88 -15.16 -2.36
N THR A 321 -10.97 -14.73 -3.23
CA THR A 321 -9.67 -14.17 -2.86
C THR A 321 -9.78 -12.65 -2.85
N SER A 322 -9.38 -12.04 -1.74
CA SER A 322 -9.33 -10.58 -1.59
C SER A 322 -7.98 -10.19 -0.97
N TYR A 323 -7.35 -9.13 -1.50
CA TYR A 323 -6.00 -8.72 -1.10
C TYR A 323 -4.96 -9.85 -1.17
N GLY A 324 -5.07 -10.71 -2.19
CA GLY A 324 -4.13 -11.81 -2.43
C GLY A 324 -4.25 -13.00 -1.46
N ARG A 325 -5.30 -13.08 -0.64
CA ARG A 325 -5.55 -14.23 0.25
C ARG A 325 -7.03 -14.66 0.24
N PRO A 326 -7.32 -15.96 0.35
CA PRO A 326 -8.69 -16.44 0.56
C PRO A 326 -9.34 -15.75 1.77
N VAL A 327 -10.63 -15.44 1.69
CA VAL A 327 -11.34 -14.77 2.80
C VAL A 327 -11.34 -15.63 4.06
N ARG A 328 -11.52 -16.95 3.93
CA ARG A 328 -11.48 -17.92 5.05
C ARG A 328 -10.11 -18.02 5.72
N ASP A 329 -9.03 -17.71 5.01
CA ASP A 329 -7.65 -17.80 5.50
C ASP A 329 -7.12 -16.44 6.01
N SER A 330 -8.03 -15.64 6.59
CA SER A 330 -7.70 -14.30 7.07
C SER A 330 -7.09 -14.34 8.48
N THR A 331 -6.42 -13.24 8.85
CA THR A 331 -5.97 -12.98 10.22
C THR A 331 -6.71 -11.76 10.78
N PRO A 332 -6.88 -11.62 12.12
CA PRO A 332 -7.54 -10.46 12.70
C PRO A 332 -6.89 -9.16 12.26
N SER A 333 -7.68 -8.10 12.07
CA SER A 333 -7.13 -6.77 11.78
C SER A 333 -6.22 -6.27 12.92
N LEU A 334 -6.54 -6.62 14.16
CA LEU A 334 -5.70 -6.32 15.32
C LEU A 334 -4.35 -7.05 15.27
N TYR A 335 -4.29 -8.23 14.66
CA TYR A 335 -3.05 -8.99 14.53
C TYR A 335 -2.09 -8.28 13.57
N THR A 336 -2.61 -7.79 12.43
CA THR A 336 -1.78 -7.06 11.46
C THR A 336 -1.33 -5.68 11.98
N VAL A 337 -2.11 -5.05 12.87
CA VAL A 337 -1.81 -3.72 13.40
C VAL A 337 -0.97 -3.75 14.68
N SER A 338 -1.21 -4.73 15.56
CA SER A 338 -0.68 -4.75 16.94
C SER A 338 -0.14 -6.12 17.38
N GLY A 339 -0.11 -7.10 16.48
CA GLY A 339 0.49 -8.42 16.71
C GLY A 339 -0.32 -9.35 17.62
N ALA A 340 0.24 -10.55 17.84
CA ALA A 340 -0.38 -11.64 18.59
C ALA A 340 -0.70 -11.26 20.04
N SER A 341 0.20 -10.51 20.71
CA SER A 341 0.01 -10.13 22.12
C SER A 341 -1.22 -9.24 22.35
N ALA A 342 -1.53 -8.34 21.40
CA ALA A 342 -2.73 -7.50 21.50
C ALA A 342 -4.00 -8.32 21.26
N CYS A 343 -3.94 -9.28 20.35
CA CYS A 343 -5.04 -10.21 20.11
C CYS A 343 -5.31 -11.08 21.34
N LEU A 344 -4.26 -11.58 21.99
CA LEU A 344 -4.35 -12.28 23.27
C LEU A 344 -4.96 -11.42 24.37
N GLY A 345 -4.53 -10.17 24.49
CA GLY A 345 -5.10 -9.22 25.45
C GLY A 345 -6.60 -9.01 25.23
N LYS A 346 -7.03 -8.82 23.98
CA LYS A 346 -8.46 -8.66 23.64
C LYS A 346 -9.25 -9.96 23.87
N LEU A 347 -8.68 -11.11 23.54
CA LEU A 347 -9.29 -12.42 23.77
C LEU A 347 -9.52 -12.66 25.27
N ARG A 348 -8.53 -12.32 26.11
CA ARG A 348 -8.65 -12.36 27.58
C ARG A 348 -9.74 -11.40 28.08
N TRP A 349 -9.71 -10.15 27.63
CA TRP A 349 -10.72 -9.15 28.02
C TRP A 349 -12.15 -9.59 27.67
N ALA A 350 -12.33 -10.16 26.47
CA ALA A 350 -13.63 -10.62 25.99
C ALA A 350 -14.15 -11.84 26.77
N ARG A 351 -13.25 -12.64 27.37
CA ARG A 351 -13.62 -13.77 28.25
C ARG A 351 -14.04 -13.34 29.66
N HIS A 352 -13.37 -12.35 30.24
CA HIS A 352 -13.62 -11.98 31.64
C HIS A 352 -14.88 -11.17 31.87
N ASN A 353 -15.42 -10.55 30.83
CA ASN A 353 -16.59 -9.67 30.93
C ASN A 353 -17.85 -10.36 30.37
N HIS A 354 -18.00 -11.68 30.57
CA HIS A 354 -19.14 -12.47 30.08
C HIS A 354 -20.42 -12.20 30.85
#